data_AF-A0A4Z1KC48-F1
#
_entry.id   AF-A0A4Z1KC48-F1
#
_cell.length_a   1.000
_cell.length_b   1.000
_cell.length_c   1.000
_cell.angle_alpha   90.00
_cell.angle_beta   90.00
_cell.angle_gamma   90.00
#
_symmetry.space_group_name_H-M   'P 1'
#
loop_
_entity.id
_entity.type
_entity.pdbx_description
1 polymer ?
#
loop_
_entity_poly.entity_id
_entity_poly.type
_entity_poly.pdbx_seq_one_letter_code
_entity_poly.pdbx_strand_id
1 'polypeptide(L)'
;MSESKQFSLSEVQKHNKKSDLWLVIHHNVYDVTKYLEDHPGGADSLLEVGGEDSTVAFEDVGHSADARETMESFLIGRLEGAPDEEDEDRGLPMPKPDLTAKSEDQDFSSEAPLMTVGRAGLKVFSIGSAFYLGYEVYSRSPKIGWLHAQHGGFWKGVLISSIATLSMAAGAGLYFEKALSGSFKNPYFYPSHYKPSIQIAKPITKVKGYLQPDIYQKLPLVKKEKLSSNTHHLIFKLPKDDMILGLPIGQHISIRTEIDGKLVSRSYTPVSNNSDPGELRLVIKMYPDGLLTGKYLQHLKVGDEIEVRGPKGAMRYRKGMVKKIGMIAGGTGITPMYQLIRAICEDPTDETSVTLLYGNNSEEDILLREQLDKFAEKFPENLKVHYVLSKPSMNWKLAKGYVTKEMVKECFPKPSDDSKALLCGPPGLVDSMKTSLVELGWQKPRAVSKLPDQVFLF
;
A
#
# COMPACT_ATOMS: atom_id res chain seq x y z
N MET A 1 -24.85 -36.74 -7.28
CA MET A 1 -25.27 -35.62 -6.41
C MET A 1 -25.47 -36.20 -5.04
N SER A 2 -24.56 -35.94 -4.10
CA SER A 2 -24.79 -36.31 -2.70
C SER A 2 -25.89 -35.41 -2.15
N GLU A 3 -26.93 -35.97 -1.54
CA GLU A 3 -27.96 -35.19 -0.84
C GLU A 3 -27.27 -34.23 0.15
N SER A 4 -27.34 -32.92 -0.13
CA SER A 4 -26.85 -31.90 0.79
C SER A 4 -27.74 -31.93 2.03
N LYS A 5 -27.14 -32.14 3.21
CA LYS A 5 -27.87 -32.11 4.48
C LYS A 5 -28.59 -30.76 4.62
N GLN A 6 -29.85 -30.79 5.02
CA GLN A 6 -30.62 -29.57 5.29
C GLN A 6 -30.61 -29.29 6.79
N PHE A 7 -30.48 -28.00 7.15
CA PHE A 7 -30.49 -27.53 8.53
C PHE A 7 -31.53 -26.41 8.67
N SER A 8 -32.28 -26.43 9.77
CA SER A 8 -33.18 -25.30 10.07
C SER A 8 -32.39 -24.11 10.64
N LEU A 9 -32.88 -22.89 10.45
CA LEU A 9 -32.26 -21.71 11.07
C LEU A 9 -32.20 -21.83 12.61
N SER A 10 -33.22 -22.45 13.20
CA SER A 10 -33.29 -22.70 14.66
C SER A 10 -32.22 -23.70 15.15
N GLU A 11 -31.73 -24.56 14.26
CA GLU A 11 -30.62 -25.46 14.55
C GLU A 11 -29.31 -24.68 14.50
N VAL A 12 -29.08 -23.91 13.44
CA VAL A 12 -27.88 -23.07 13.28
C VAL A 12 -27.71 -22.11 14.47
N GLN A 13 -28.80 -21.51 14.97
CA GLN A 13 -28.78 -20.62 16.15
C GLN A 13 -28.22 -21.25 17.43
N LYS A 14 -28.21 -22.59 17.55
CA LYS A 14 -27.63 -23.28 18.71
C LYS A 14 -26.10 -23.28 18.68
N HIS A 15 -25.50 -23.07 17.51
CA HIS A 15 -24.07 -23.11 17.24
C HIS A 15 -23.49 -21.69 17.17
N ASN A 16 -23.46 -20.99 18.31
CA ASN A 16 -23.03 -19.58 18.41
C ASN A 16 -21.89 -19.35 19.42
N LYS A 17 -21.09 -20.38 19.74
CA LYS A 17 -20.04 -20.32 20.76
C LYS A 17 -18.66 -20.54 20.16
N LYS A 18 -17.62 -20.11 20.87
CA LYS A 18 -16.21 -20.29 20.41
C LYS A 18 -15.85 -21.76 20.12
N SER A 19 -16.42 -22.71 20.86
CA SER A 19 -16.17 -24.14 20.67
C SER A 19 -17.13 -24.81 19.68
N ASP A 20 -18.11 -24.08 19.15
CA ASP A 20 -19.20 -24.61 18.32
C ASP A 20 -19.89 -23.43 17.59
N LEU A 21 -19.41 -23.11 16.38
CA LEU A 21 -19.78 -21.90 15.64
C LEU A 21 -20.17 -22.21 14.19
N TRP A 22 -21.43 -22.00 13.85
CA TRP A 22 -21.95 -22.13 12.49
C TRP A 22 -22.44 -20.79 11.94
N LEU A 23 -22.41 -20.64 10.62
CA LEU A 23 -22.85 -19.44 9.91
C LEU A 23 -23.68 -19.83 8.68
N VAL A 24 -24.67 -19.01 8.34
CA VAL A 24 -25.38 -19.12 7.06
C VAL A 24 -24.90 -18.03 6.12
N ILE A 25 -24.49 -18.40 4.90
CA ILE A 25 -24.05 -17.48 3.84
C ILE A 25 -24.65 -17.98 2.52
N HIS A 26 -25.39 -17.13 1.80
CA HIS A 26 -26.06 -17.48 0.54
C HIS A 26 -26.86 -18.79 0.65
N HIS A 27 -27.65 -18.91 1.72
CA HIS A 27 -28.47 -20.09 2.06
C HIS A 27 -27.67 -21.38 2.37
N ASN A 28 -26.34 -21.34 2.37
CA ASN A 28 -25.49 -22.47 2.72
C ASN A 28 -25.02 -22.38 4.18
N VAL A 29 -24.88 -23.53 4.83
CA VAL A 29 -24.54 -23.65 6.25
C VAL A 29 -23.09 -24.12 6.37
N TYR A 30 -22.29 -23.36 7.12
CA TYR A 30 -20.84 -23.59 7.28
C TYR A 30 -20.48 -23.82 8.74
N ASP A 31 -19.70 -24.86 9.02
CA ASP A 31 -19.08 -25.08 10.34
C ASP A 31 -17.68 -24.44 10.36
N VAL A 32 -17.60 -23.25 10.95
CA VAL A 32 -16.37 -22.46 11.03
C VAL A 32 -15.65 -22.60 12.37
N THR A 33 -16.06 -23.56 13.22
CA THR A 33 -15.50 -23.76 14.57
C THR A 33 -13.98 -23.86 14.57
N LYS A 34 -13.42 -24.61 13.60
CA LYS A 34 -11.97 -24.80 13.46
C LYS A 34 -11.26 -23.65 12.75
N TYR A 35 -12.01 -22.76 12.10
CA TYR A 35 -11.47 -21.62 11.36
C TYR A 35 -11.46 -20.32 12.17
N LEU A 36 -12.07 -20.33 13.35
CA LEU A 36 -12.28 -19.16 14.18
C LEU A 36 -10.98 -18.41 14.53
N GLU A 37 -9.89 -19.13 14.79
CA GLU A 37 -8.57 -18.54 15.07
C GLU A 37 -7.75 -18.24 13.80
N ASP A 38 -8.10 -18.89 12.69
CA ASP A 38 -7.46 -18.71 11.39
C ASP A 38 -8.11 -17.58 10.57
N HIS A 39 -9.24 -17.02 11.03
CA HIS A 39 -9.97 -15.97 10.33
C HIS A 39 -9.21 -14.63 10.34
N PRO A 40 -8.87 -14.05 9.17
CA PRO A 40 -8.06 -12.83 9.09
C PRO A 40 -8.71 -11.59 9.75
N GLY A 41 -10.04 -11.54 9.82
CA GLY A 41 -10.76 -10.47 10.52
C GLY A 41 -10.72 -10.59 12.05
N GLY A 42 -10.18 -11.69 12.58
CA GLY A 42 -10.21 -12.04 13.99
C GLY A 42 -11.41 -12.91 14.35
N ALA A 43 -11.26 -13.58 15.50
CA ALA A 43 -12.27 -14.44 16.11
C ALA A 43 -13.56 -13.69 16.45
N ASP A 44 -13.43 -12.47 16.97
CA ASP A 44 -14.55 -11.68 17.47
C ASP A 44 -15.53 -11.32 16.35
N SER A 45 -15.03 -11.05 15.14
CA SER A 45 -15.89 -10.74 13.98
C SER A 45 -16.77 -11.91 13.54
N LEU A 46 -16.33 -13.16 13.74
CA LEU A 46 -17.16 -14.33 13.45
C LEU A 46 -18.14 -14.63 14.59
N LEU A 47 -17.71 -14.40 15.84
CA LEU A 47 -18.57 -14.60 17.02
C LEU A 47 -19.73 -13.61 17.08
N GLU A 48 -19.56 -12.39 16.54
CA GLU A 48 -20.60 -11.37 16.49
C GLU A 48 -21.80 -11.78 15.63
N VAL A 49 -21.57 -12.57 14.57
CA VAL A 49 -22.60 -13.01 13.61
C VAL A 49 -22.89 -14.52 13.70
N GLY A 50 -22.35 -15.16 14.72
CA GLY A 50 -22.44 -16.60 14.97
C GLY A 50 -23.86 -17.10 15.18
N GLY A 51 -24.25 -18.16 14.45
CA GLY A 51 -25.57 -18.77 14.56
C GLY A 51 -26.67 -18.05 13.75
N GLU A 52 -26.31 -17.09 12.90
CA GLU A 52 -27.25 -16.27 12.13
C GLU A 52 -26.98 -16.34 10.61
N ASP A 53 -27.92 -15.79 9.82
CA ASP A 53 -27.69 -15.48 8.40
C ASP A 53 -26.76 -14.27 8.27
N SER A 54 -25.51 -14.58 7.98
CA SER A 54 -24.40 -13.64 7.89
C SER A 54 -24.12 -13.22 6.46
N THR A 55 -25.02 -13.48 5.50
CA THR A 55 -24.80 -13.18 4.08
C THR A 55 -24.47 -11.71 3.85
N VAL A 56 -25.24 -10.80 4.46
CA VAL A 56 -25.01 -9.35 4.33
C VAL A 56 -23.67 -8.95 4.95
N ALA A 57 -23.39 -9.42 6.18
CA ALA A 57 -22.11 -9.14 6.85
C ALA A 57 -20.91 -9.67 6.04
N PHE A 58 -21.06 -10.83 5.41
CA PHE A 58 -20.03 -11.42 4.56
C PHE A 58 -19.78 -10.58 3.29
N GLU A 59 -20.84 -10.14 2.61
CA GLU A 59 -20.72 -9.35 1.38
C GLU A 59 -20.24 -7.91 1.65
N ASP A 60 -20.70 -7.28 2.72
CA ASP A 60 -20.31 -5.91 3.11
C ASP A 60 -18.82 -5.78 3.45
N VAL A 61 -18.24 -6.81 4.06
CA VAL A 61 -16.80 -6.88 4.33
C VAL A 61 -15.99 -6.96 3.03
N GLY A 62 -16.60 -7.46 1.95
CA GLY A 62 -15.95 -7.58 0.64
C GLY A 62 -14.87 -8.65 0.64
N HIS A 63 -15.21 -9.87 1.08
CA HIS A 63 -14.30 -11.01 1.09
C HIS A 63 -13.70 -11.27 -0.29
N SER A 64 -12.44 -11.74 -0.33
CA SER A 64 -11.75 -12.06 -1.59
C SER A 64 -12.28 -13.36 -2.21
N ALA A 65 -11.98 -13.61 -3.49
CA ALA A 65 -12.29 -14.90 -4.14
C ALA A 65 -11.67 -16.09 -3.38
N ASP A 66 -10.46 -15.92 -2.86
CA ASP A 66 -9.75 -16.95 -2.07
C ASP A 66 -10.47 -17.25 -0.76
N ALA A 67 -11.06 -16.24 -0.13
CA ALA A 67 -11.86 -16.42 1.08
C ALA A 67 -13.15 -17.21 0.77
N ARG A 68 -13.78 -16.96 -0.39
CA ARG A 68 -14.93 -17.75 -0.86
C ARG A 68 -14.55 -19.20 -1.18
N GLU A 69 -13.44 -19.45 -1.87
CA GLU A 69 -12.93 -20.80 -2.13
C GLU A 69 -12.58 -21.55 -0.82
N THR A 70 -12.01 -20.85 0.16
CA THR A 70 -11.71 -21.43 1.47
C THR A 70 -12.99 -21.77 2.25
N MET A 71 -13.99 -20.91 2.16
CA MET A 71 -15.31 -21.10 2.79
C MET A 71 -15.99 -22.38 2.32
N GLU A 72 -15.87 -22.74 1.04
CA GLU A 72 -16.42 -24.00 0.49
C GLU A 72 -15.96 -25.24 1.27
N SER A 73 -14.73 -25.23 1.80
CA SER A 73 -14.19 -26.37 2.58
C SER A 73 -14.85 -26.58 3.94
N PHE A 74 -15.63 -25.59 4.42
CA PHE A 74 -16.38 -25.61 5.67
C PHE A 74 -17.88 -25.85 5.47
N LEU A 75 -18.32 -26.05 4.22
CA LEU A 75 -19.71 -26.32 3.89
C LEU A 75 -20.17 -27.64 4.52
N ILE A 76 -21.21 -27.60 5.33
CA ILE A 76 -21.82 -28.79 5.95
C ILE A 76 -23.20 -29.12 5.39
N GLY A 77 -23.86 -28.16 4.75
CA GLY A 77 -25.14 -28.36 4.07
C GLY A 77 -25.84 -27.04 3.75
N ARG A 78 -27.17 -27.08 3.63
CA ARG A 78 -28.00 -25.96 3.16
C ARG A 78 -29.13 -25.64 4.14
N LEU A 79 -29.62 -24.42 4.12
CA LEU A 79 -30.77 -24.02 4.92
C LEU A 79 -32.06 -24.68 4.39
N GLU A 80 -32.88 -25.19 5.29
CA GLU A 80 -34.19 -25.77 4.97
C GLU A 80 -35.09 -24.71 4.31
N GLY A 81 -35.72 -25.06 3.18
CA GLY A 81 -36.59 -24.16 2.42
C GLY A 81 -35.88 -23.14 1.53
N ALA A 82 -34.55 -23.24 1.36
CA ALA A 82 -33.81 -22.45 0.38
C ALA A 82 -34.25 -22.82 -1.06
N PRO A 83 -34.47 -21.84 -1.96
CA PRO A 83 -34.84 -22.11 -3.35
C PRO A 83 -33.76 -22.95 -4.05
N ASP A 84 -34.14 -23.90 -4.90
CA ASP A 84 -33.19 -24.74 -5.63
C ASP A 84 -32.25 -23.88 -6.50
N GLU A 85 -30.98 -24.28 -6.67
CA GLU A 85 -29.95 -23.51 -7.39
C GLU A 85 -30.38 -23.08 -8.81
N GLU A 86 -31.35 -23.78 -9.42
CA GLU A 86 -31.89 -23.47 -10.74
C GLU A 86 -32.78 -22.21 -10.78
N ASP A 87 -33.29 -21.72 -9.64
CA ASP A 87 -34.17 -20.54 -9.57
C ASP A 87 -33.40 -19.21 -9.36
N GLU A 88 -32.10 -19.24 -9.04
CA GLU A 88 -31.27 -18.03 -8.84
C GLU A 88 -30.59 -17.50 -10.14
N ASP A 89 -30.60 -18.23 -11.26
CA ASP A 89 -30.07 -17.76 -12.56
C ASP A 89 -30.99 -16.77 -13.31
N ARG A 90 -31.78 -16.00 -12.54
CA ARG A 90 -32.37 -14.74 -13.02
C ARG A 90 -31.84 -13.57 -12.21
N GLY A 91 -30.52 -13.49 -12.11
CA GLY A 91 -29.88 -12.19 -11.96
C GLY A 91 -30.45 -11.24 -13.00
N LEU A 92 -30.94 -10.08 -12.57
CA LEU A 92 -31.34 -9.01 -13.50
C LEU A 92 -30.24 -8.87 -14.55
N PRO A 93 -30.57 -8.85 -15.87
CA PRO A 93 -29.56 -8.77 -16.89
C PRO A 93 -28.78 -7.48 -16.68
N MET A 94 -27.54 -7.62 -16.19
CA MET A 94 -26.56 -6.56 -16.29
C MET A 94 -26.42 -6.28 -17.80
N PRO A 95 -26.68 -5.05 -18.28
CA PRO A 95 -26.47 -4.74 -19.67
C PRO A 95 -25.01 -5.06 -20.00
N LYS A 96 -24.79 -5.94 -20.99
CA LYS A 96 -23.45 -6.20 -21.53
C LYS A 96 -22.85 -4.83 -21.90
N PRO A 97 -21.60 -4.53 -21.50
CA PRO A 97 -20.94 -3.33 -21.97
C PRO A 97 -20.95 -3.37 -23.50
N ASP A 98 -21.49 -2.33 -24.11
CA ASP A 98 -21.42 -2.17 -25.55
C ASP A 98 -19.95 -1.93 -25.94
N LEU A 99 -19.26 -3.00 -26.31
CA LEU A 99 -17.87 -2.98 -26.78
C LEU A 99 -17.73 -2.36 -28.19
N THR A 100 -18.82 -1.83 -28.76
CA THR A 100 -18.79 -1.09 -30.04
C THR A 100 -18.94 0.41 -29.88
N ALA A 101 -19.10 0.92 -28.65
CA ALA A 101 -19.01 2.35 -28.39
C ALA A 101 -17.56 2.83 -28.61
N LYS A 102 -17.32 3.45 -29.77
CA LYS A 102 -16.11 4.22 -30.03
C LYS A 102 -15.95 5.24 -28.90
N SER A 103 -14.86 5.13 -28.14
CA SER A 103 -14.38 6.24 -27.34
C SER A 103 -14.10 7.40 -28.29
N GLU A 104 -14.87 8.47 -28.20
CA GLU A 104 -14.41 9.76 -28.70
C GLU A 104 -13.19 10.13 -27.86
N ASP A 105 -12.03 10.19 -28.51
CA ASP A 105 -10.81 10.73 -27.93
C ASP A 105 -11.06 12.19 -27.54
N GLN A 106 -11.38 12.43 -26.28
CA GLN A 106 -11.26 13.76 -25.69
C GLN A 106 -9.87 13.90 -25.11
N ASP A 107 -9.04 14.55 -25.91
CA ASP A 107 -7.71 15.04 -25.57
C ASP A 107 -7.81 16.00 -24.37
N PHE A 108 -7.56 15.49 -23.16
CA PHE A 108 -7.59 16.30 -21.94
C PHE A 108 -6.24 17.02 -21.77
N SER A 109 -6.03 18.08 -22.56
CA SER A 109 -4.99 19.06 -22.27
C SER A 109 -5.43 19.90 -21.07
N SER A 110 -4.84 19.66 -19.90
CA SER A 110 -5.15 20.40 -18.68
C SER A 110 -4.50 21.79 -18.67
N GLU A 111 -5.12 22.75 -19.35
CA GLU A 111 -5.01 24.17 -19.01
C GLU A 111 -6.41 24.66 -18.64
N ALA A 112 -6.70 24.78 -17.34
CA ALA A 112 -8.02 25.16 -16.86
C ALA A 112 -8.42 26.57 -17.37
N PRO A 113 -9.67 26.78 -17.85
CA PRO A 113 -10.14 28.08 -18.35
C PRO A 113 -10.08 29.20 -17.29
N LEU A 114 -10.12 28.82 -16.02
CA LEU A 114 -10.08 29.73 -14.87
C LEU A 114 -8.74 30.51 -14.80
N MET A 115 -7.64 29.92 -15.25
CA MET A 115 -6.31 30.55 -15.22
C MET A 115 -6.09 31.49 -16.40
N THR A 116 -6.65 31.19 -17.58
CA THR A 116 -6.58 32.05 -18.77
C THR A 116 -7.46 33.29 -18.62
N VAL A 117 -8.67 33.13 -18.07
CA VAL A 117 -9.58 34.25 -17.74
C VAL A 117 -9.01 35.10 -16.61
N GLY A 118 -8.39 34.47 -15.59
CA GLY A 118 -7.71 35.20 -14.51
C GLY A 118 -6.53 36.04 -15.00
N ARG A 119 -5.73 35.52 -15.94
CA ARG A 119 -4.58 36.23 -16.53
C ARG A 119 -5.00 37.38 -17.45
N ALA A 120 -6.05 37.20 -18.26
CA ALA A 120 -6.61 38.27 -19.08
C ALA A 120 -7.28 39.37 -18.23
N GLY A 121 -8.04 38.99 -17.20
CA GLY A 121 -8.66 39.94 -16.27
C GLY A 121 -7.66 40.82 -15.52
N LEU A 122 -6.52 40.26 -15.11
CA LEU A 122 -5.47 41.01 -14.41
C LEU A 122 -4.74 42.02 -15.33
N LYS A 123 -4.54 41.69 -16.62
CA LYS A 123 -3.96 42.61 -17.61
C LYS A 123 -4.91 43.77 -17.93
N VAL A 124 -6.21 43.49 -18.09
CA VAL A 124 -7.22 44.55 -18.33
C VAL A 124 -7.36 45.45 -17.11
N PHE A 125 -7.37 44.89 -15.89
CA PHE A 125 -7.47 45.68 -14.66
C PHE A 125 -6.24 46.56 -14.43
N SER A 126 -5.02 46.05 -14.64
CA SER A 126 -3.79 46.83 -14.47
C SER A 126 -3.63 47.96 -15.50
N ILE A 127 -3.95 47.70 -16.77
CA ILE A 127 -3.93 48.74 -17.82
C ILE A 127 -5.02 49.78 -17.57
N GLY A 128 -6.25 49.34 -17.24
CA GLY A 128 -7.36 50.25 -16.92
C GLY A 128 -7.08 51.15 -15.72
N SER A 129 -6.47 50.59 -14.66
CA SER A 129 -6.08 51.34 -13.46
C SER A 129 -5.00 52.38 -13.75
N ALA A 130 -4.02 52.05 -14.59
CA ALA A 130 -2.96 52.98 -14.99
C ALA A 130 -3.50 54.13 -15.87
N PHE A 131 -4.42 53.83 -16.80
CA PHE A 131 -5.09 54.87 -17.60
C PHE A 131 -6.01 55.75 -16.75
N TYR A 132 -6.74 55.18 -15.78
CA TYR A 132 -7.59 55.94 -14.88
C TYR A 132 -6.80 56.89 -13.98
N LEU A 133 -5.72 56.41 -13.36
CA LEU A 133 -4.80 57.25 -12.57
C LEU A 133 -4.12 58.32 -13.42
N GLY A 134 -3.69 57.99 -14.64
CA GLY A 134 -3.12 58.95 -15.59
C GLY A 134 -4.13 60.04 -16.00
N TYR A 135 -5.38 59.64 -16.25
CA TYR A 135 -6.47 60.57 -16.55
C TYR A 135 -6.86 61.44 -15.35
N GLU A 136 -6.87 60.89 -14.14
CA GLU A 136 -7.18 61.64 -12.92
C GLU A 136 -6.09 62.67 -12.58
N VAL A 137 -4.82 62.32 -12.80
CA VAL A 137 -3.70 63.27 -12.69
C VAL A 137 -3.76 64.34 -13.80
N TYR A 138 -4.08 63.97 -15.04
CA TYR A 138 -4.23 64.91 -16.15
C TYR A 138 -5.42 65.87 -15.95
N SER A 139 -6.58 65.36 -15.55
CA SER A 139 -7.80 66.14 -15.37
C SER A 139 -7.75 67.07 -14.15
N ARG A 140 -6.97 66.72 -13.13
CA ARG A 140 -6.71 67.59 -11.96
C ARG A 140 -5.47 68.47 -12.12
N SER A 141 -4.70 68.28 -13.20
CA SER A 141 -3.62 69.20 -13.54
C SER A 141 -4.20 70.49 -14.15
N PRO A 142 -3.71 71.69 -13.76
CA PRO A 142 -4.18 72.94 -14.35
C PRO A 142 -3.90 72.92 -15.86
N LYS A 143 -4.92 73.24 -16.67
CA LYS A 143 -4.81 73.31 -18.14
C LYS A 143 -3.88 74.46 -18.52
N ILE A 144 -2.59 74.17 -18.67
CA ILE A 144 -1.58 75.15 -19.07
C ILE A 144 -1.71 75.35 -20.59
N GLY A 145 -2.37 76.46 -20.96
CA GLY A 145 -2.38 76.99 -22.31
C GLY A 145 -1.02 77.56 -22.67
N TRP A 146 -0.41 76.97 -23.70
CA TRP A 146 0.88 77.30 -24.32
C TRP A 146 2.10 77.36 -23.38
N LEU A 147 3.23 76.84 -23.86
CA LEU A 147 4.53 77.11 -23.23
C LEU A 147 4.98 78.52 -23.63
N HIS A 148 5.10 79.41 -22.64
CA HIS A 148 6.21 80.36 -22.60
C HIS A 148 6.94 80.14 -21.28
N ALA A 149 8.12 79.53 -21.39
CA ALA A 149 8.98 79.17 -20.28
C ALA A 149 9.57 80.41 -19.63
N GLN A 150 9.37 80.57 -18.31
CA GLN A 150 10.42 80.96 -17.35
C GLN A 150 10.09 80.32 -15.98
N HIS A 151 11.07 79.68 -15.34
CA HIS A 151 10.98 78.86 -14.10
C HIS A 151 10.55 77.39 -14.24
N GLY A 152 11.20 76.68 -15.18
CA GLY A 152 11.02 75.25 -15.44
C GLY A 152 11.79 74.31 -14.49
N GLY A 153 11.54 74.38 -13.18
CA GLY A 153 12.08 73.42 -12.20
C GLY A 153 11.04 72.41 -11.73
N PHE A 154 9.93 72.91 -11.18
CA PHE A 154 8.89 72.08 -10.57
C PHE A 154 8.17 71.16 -11.57
N TRP A 155 7.71 71.71 -12.70
CA TRP A 155 7.00 70.93 -13.72
C TRP A 155 7.91 69.95 -14.47
N LYS A 156 9.21 70.26 -14.60
CA LYS A 156 10.19 69.25 -15.07
C LYS A 156 10.28 68.10 -14.06
N GLY A 157 10.30 68.38 -12.76
CA GLY A 157 10.28 67.37 -11.70
C GLY A 157 9.04 66.48 -11.73
N VAL A 158 7.84 67.05 -11.94
CA VAL A 158 6.58 66.29 -12.03
C VAL A 158 6.55 65.41 -13.28
N LEU A 159 7.03 65.91 -14.42
CA LEU A 159 7.07 65.15 -15.67
C LEU A 159 8.10 64.01 -15.58
N ILE A 160 9.27 64.28 -14.98
CA ILE A 160 10.29 63.27 -14.70
C ILE A 160 9.77 62.23 -13.69
N SER A 161 9.07 62.64 -12.63
CA SER A 161 8.55 61.70 -11.62
C SER A 161 7.42 60.83 -12.17
N SER A 162 6.57 61.38 -13.04
CA SER A 162 5.49 60.64 -13.67
C SER A 162 6.02 59.64 -14.68
N ILE A 163 7.03 60.01 -15.48
CA ILE A 163 7.75 59.08 -16.37
C ILE A 163 8.48 58.00 -15.55
N ALA A 164 9.14 58.37 -14.45
CA ALA A 164 9.84 57.41 -13.58
C ALA A 164 8.87 56.43 -12.93
N THR A 165 7.71 56.90 -12.44
CA THR A 165 6.69 56.04 -11.81
C THR A 165 6.06 55.11 -12.85
N LEU A 166 5.76 55.60 -14.06
CA LEU A 166 5.26 54.76 -15.15
C LEU A 166 6.29 53.69 -15.56
N SER A 167 7.57 54.07 -15.59
CA SER A 167 8.68 53.17 -15.93
C SER A 167 8.91 52.11 -14.85
N MET A 168 8.77 52.47 -13.58
CA MET A 168 8.84 51.53 -12.47
C MET A 168 7.64 50.57 -12.46
N ALA A 169 6.43 51.05 -12.75
CA ALA A 169 5.24 50.21 -12.85
C ALA A 169 5.31 49.25 -14.05
N ALA A 170 5.78 49.72 -15.21
CA ALA A 170 6.03 48.88 -16.38
C ALA A 170 7.14 47.86 -16.11
N GLY A 171 8.22 48.27 -15.44
CA GLY A 171 9.31 47.39 -15.02
C GLY A 171 8.86 46.32 -14.03
N ALA A 172 8.04 46.68 -13.05
CA ALA A 172 7.43 45.75 -12.11
C ALA A 172 6.48 44.77 -12.82
N GLY A 173 5.66 45.26 -13.77
CA GLY A 173 4.78 44.43 -14.59
C GLY A 173 5.55 43.42 -15.44
N LEU A 174 6.64 43.84 -16.11
CA LEU A 174 7.52 42.97 -16.88
C LEU A 174 8.30 41.98 -16.00
N TYR A 175 8.73 42.39 -14.80
CA TYR A 175 9.35 41.50 -13.82
C TYR A 175 8.37 40.44 -13.34
N PHE A 176 7.12 40.83 -13.04
CA PHE A 176 6.07 39.91 -12.60
C PHE A 176 5.63 38.97 -13.73
N GLU A 177 5.57 39.46 -14.97
CA GLU A 177 5.34 38.63 -16.16
C GLU A 177 6.50 37.66 -16.38
N LYS A 178 7.76 38.08 -16.23
CA LYS A 178 8.95 37.21 -16.30
C LYS A 178 9.02 36.20 -15.15
N ALA A 179 8.54 36.55 -13.96
CA ALA A 179 8.41 35.64 -12.82
C ALA A 179 7.29 34.61 -13.02
N LEU A 180 6.24 34.96 -13.76
CA LEU A 180 5.11 34.07 -14.07
C LEU A 180 5.27 33.29 -15.40
N SER A 181 6.10 33.78 -16.32
CA SER A 181 6.43 33.16 -17.62
C SER A 181 7.77 32.44 -17.62
N GLY A 182 8.59 32.66 -16.59
CA GLY A 182 9.75 31.85 -16.28
C GLY A 182 9.27 30.44 -15.99
N SER A 183 9.40 29.55 -16.97
CA SER A 183 9.37 28.11 -16.77
C SER A 183 10.15 27.80 -15.50
N PHE A 184 9.49 27.20 -14.51
CA PHE A 184 10.11 26.72 -13.29
C PHE A 184 11.22 25.71 -13.67
N LYS A 185 12.43 26.24 -13.93
CA LYS A 185 13.64 25.44 -14.04
C LYS A 185 14.03 25.07 -12.61
N ASN A 186 13.78 23.80 -12.32
CA ASN A 186 14.14 23.05 -11.14
C ASN A 186 15.47 23.51 -10.50
N PRO A 187 15.55 23.79 -9.18
CA PRO A 187 16.77 24.26 -8.50
C PRO A 187 17.91 23.21 -8.41
N TYR A 188 17.73 22.02 -8.98
CA TYR A 188 18.73 20.95 -8.96
C TYR A 188 19.36 20.77 -10.35
N PHE A 189 20.28 21.68 -10.70
CA PHE A 189 21.19 21.45 -11.82
C PHE A 189 22.64 21.49 -11.29
N TYR A 190 23.19 20.30 -11.02
CA TYR A 190 24.61 20.10 -10.76
C TYR A 190 25.34 19.69 -12.06
N PRO A 191 26.59 20.11 -12.28
CA PRO A 191 27.36 19.69 -13.45
C PRO A 191 27.67 18.20 -13.38
N SER A 192 27.67 17.55 -14.54
CA SER A 192 27.91 16.13 -14.69
C SER A 192 29.31 15.73 -14.23
N HIS A 193 29.43 15.16 -13.03
CA HIS A 193 30.61 14.40 -12.64
C HIS A 193 30.23 12.93 -12.51
N TYR A 194 30.73 12.17 -13.49
CA TYR A 194 30.81 10.72 -13.61
C TYR A 194 29.59 9.90 -13.11
N LYS A 195 28.74 9.49 -14.06
CA LYS A 195 27.89 8.31 -13.87
C LYS A 195 28.82 7.09 -13.84
N PRO A 196 28.92 6.30 -12.76
CA PRO A 196 29.17 4.89 -12.96
C PRO A 196 28.04 4.39 -13.86
N SER A 197 28.36 3.66 -14.93
CA SER A 197 27.38 3.01 -15.78
C SER A 197 26.75 1.85 -15.00
N ILE A 198 25.95 2.16 -13.99
CA ILE A 198 25.01 1.22 -13.43
C ILE A 198 23.84 1.26 -14.40
N GLN A 199 23.59 0.14 -15.07
CA GLN A 199 22.35 -0.06 -15.82
C GLN A 199 21.21 0.03 -14.80
N ILE A 200 20.65 1.22 -14.64
CA ILE A 200 19.37 1.39 -13.95
C ILE A 200 18.38 0.62 -14.80
N ALA A 201 17.91 -0.52 -14.28
CA ALA A 201 16.85 -1.28 -14.93
C ALA A 201 15.71 -0.31 -15.22
N LYS A 202 15.36 -0.16 -16.51
CA LYS A 202 14.19 0.62 -16.91
C LYS A 202 13.00 0.14 -16.08
N PRO A 203 12.10 1.03 -15.60
CA PRO A 203 10.93 0.61 -14.85
C PRO A 203 10.19 -0.46 -15.66
N ILE A 204 10.15 -1.67 -15.12
CA ILE A 204 9.60 -2.85 -15.79
C ILE A 204 8.08 -2.76 -15.73
N THR A 205 7.49 -1.84 -16.50
CA THR A 205 6.03 -1.63 -16.54
C THR A 205 5.36 -2.29 -17.75
N LYS A 206 6.10 -3.08 -18.54
CA LYS A 206 5.56 -3.86 -19.68
C LYS A 206 5.90 -5.35 -19.70
N VAL A 207 6.66 -5.88 -18.75
CA VAL A 207 6.95 -7.32 -18.72
C VAL A 207 5.87 -8.02 -17.91
N LYS A 208 5.09 -8.87 -18.60
CA LYS A 208 4.15 -9.78 -17.95
C LYS A 208 4.97 -10.75 -17.09
N GLY A 209 4.80 -10.69 -15.78
CA GLY A 209 5.46 -11.63 -14.87
C GLY A 209 4.79 -13.00 -14.84
N TYR A 210 5.41 -13.92 -14.11
CA TYR A 210 4.97 -15.31 -14.01
C TYR A 210 3.58 -15.45 -13.39
N LEU A 211 3.32 -14.75 -12.28
CA LEU A 211 2.12 -14.97 -11.46
C LEU A 211 0.82 -14.65 -12.21
N GLN A 212 -0.20 -15.50 -12.00
CA GLN A 212 -1.57 -15.30 -12.44
C GLN A 212 -2.49 -15.24 -11.20
N PRO A 213 -3.37 -14.23 -11.07
CA PRO A 213 -4.12 -14.02 -9.84
C PRO A 213 -5.14 -15.13 -9.57
N ASP A 214 -5.68 -15.74 -10.64
CA ASP A 214 -6.78 -16.69 -10.53
C ASP A 214 -6.36 -18.14 -10.86
N ILE A 215 -5.16 -18.31 -11.40
CA ILE A 215 -4.66 -19.62 -11.86
C ILE A 215 -3.45 -20.02 -11.01
N TYR A 216 -3.56 -21.18 -10.36
CA TYR A 216 -2.42 -21.81 -9.71
C TYR A 216 -1.47 -22.41 -10.75
N GLN A 217 -0.19 -22.13 -10.56
CA GLN A 217 0.90 -22.58 -11.41
C GLN A 217 1.94 -23.28 -10.56
N LYS A 218 2.65 -24.24 -11.17
CA LYS A 218 3.62 -25.06 -10.44
C LYS A 218 5.00 -24.42 -10.46
N LEU A 219 5.73 -24.53 -9.34
CA LEU A 219 7.13 -24.12 -9.27
C LEU A 219 7.95 -25.19 -8.57
N PRO A 220 9.02 -25.71 -9.20
CA PRO A 220 9.90 -26.70 -8.58
C PRO A 220 10.82 -26.06 -7.56
N LEU A 221 10.97 -26.72 -6.41
CA LEU A 221 11.94 -26.39 -5.38
C LEU A 221 13.33 -26.76 -5.87
N VAL A 222 14.22 -25.77 -6.01
CA VAL A 222 15.61 -26.00 -6.43
C VAL A 222 16.58 -25.97 -5.26
N LYS A 223 16.22 -25.30 -4.16
CA LYS A 223 17.09 -25.21 -2.97
C LYS A 223 16.27 -25.09 -1.70
N LYS A 224 16.72 -25.79 -0.66
CA LYS A 224 16.16 -25.72 0.71
C LYS A 224 17.30 -25.63 1.71
N GLU A 225 17.41 -24.50 2.37
CA GLU A 225 18.45 -24.23 3.36
C GLU A 225 17.82 -24.03 4.73
N LYS A 226 18.42 -24.63 5.77
CA LYS A 226 18.01 -24.39 7.15
C LYS A 226 18.72 -23.14 7.67
N LEU A 227 17.96 -22.11 8.04
CA LEU A 227 18.48 -20.87 8.62
C LEU A 227 18.57 -20.92 10.13
N SER A 228 17.59 -21.57 10.78
CA SER A 228 17.56 -21.76 12.24
C SER A 228 16.89 -23.09 12.60
N SER A 229 16.67 -23.37 13.89
CA SER A 229 16.03 -24.61 14.37
C SER A 229 14.71 -24.92 13.67
N ASN A 230 13.90 -23.90 13.38
CA ASN A 230 12.58 -24.00 12.76
C ASN A 230 12.40 -23.12 11.52
N THR A 231 13.41 -22.42 11.01
CA THR A 231 13.24 -21.56 9.82
C THR A 231 14.05 -22.05 8.63
N HIS A 232 13.41 -22.07 7.46
CA HIS A 232 14.02 -22.48 6.20
C HIS A 232 13.93 -21.39 5.14
N HIS A 233 14.96 -21.32 4.30
CA HIS A 233 14.99 -20.57 3.06
C HIS A 233 14.71 -21.54 1.91
N LEU A 234 13.62 -21.32 1.19
CA LEU A 234 13.19 -22.12 0.05
C LEU A 234 13.34 -21.29 -1.22
N ILE A 235 14.02 -21.85 -2.22
CA ILE A 235 14.20 -21.22 -3.52
C ILE A 235 13.52 -22.10 -4.58
N PHE A 236 12.59 -21.49 -5.29
CA PHE A 236 11.85 -22.13 -6.38
C PHE A 236 12.25 -21.48 -7.72
N LYS A 237 12.37 -22.30 -8.76
CA LYS A 237 12.82 -21.83 -10.08
C LYS A 237 11.63 -21.44 -10.96
N LEU A 238 11.67 -20.24 -11.51
CA LEU A 238 10.73 -19.80 -12.54
C LEU A 238 11.03 -20.50 -13.88
N PRO A 239 10.06 -20.59 -14.81
CA PRO A 239 10.25 -21.31 -16.07
C PRO A 239 11.43 -20.84 -16.94
N LYS A 240 11.84 -19.58 -16.82
CA LYS A 240 13.00 -19.01 -17.52
C LYS A 240 13.86 -18.22 -16.54
N ASP A 241 15.17 -18.25 -16.75
CA ASP A 241 16.15 -17.60 -15.87
C ASP A 241 16.05 -16.05 -15.91
N ASP A 242 15.49 -15.48 -16.98
CA ASP A 242 15.26 -14.03 -17.15
C ASP A 242 13.84 -13.58 -16.78
N MET A 243 12.95 -14.51 -16.42
CA MET A 243 11.57 -14.21 -16.09
C MET A 243 11.47 -13.57 -14.70
N ILE A 244 10.63 -12.54 -14.58
CA ILE A 244 10.31 -11.94 -13.27
C ILE A 244 9.06 -12.59 -12.67
N LEU A 245 8.96 -12.56 -11.34
CA LEU A 245 7.81 -13.10 -10.63
C LEU A 245 6.51 -12.33 -10.99
N GLY A 246 6.59 -11.01 -11.17
CA GLY A 246 5.43 -10.15 -11.45
C GLY A 246 4.62 -9.81 -10.21
N LEU A 247 5.26 -9.76 -9.04
CA LEU A 247 4.62 -9.43 -7.78
C LEU A 247 4.78 -7.93 -7.50
N PRO A 248 3.70 -7.13 -7.47
CA PRO A 248 3.78 -5.74 -7.02
C PRO A 248 4.19 -5.63 -5.56
N ILE A 249 4.94 -4.59 -5.23
CA ILE A 249 5.46 -4.37 -3.87
C ILE A 249 4.31 -4.16 -2.89
N GLY A 250 4.28 -4.95 -1.82
CA GLY A 250 3.22 -5.03 -0.82
C GLY A 250 2.23 -6.18 -1.03
N GLN A 251 2.27 -6.87 -2.17
CA GLN A 251 1.43 -8.02 -2.43
C GLN A 251 2.16 -9.33 -2.10
N HIS A 252 1.37 -10.38 -1.91
CA HIS A 252 1.85 -11.72 -1.57
C HIS A 252 1.36 -12.76 -2.59
N ILE A 253 1.90 -13.98 -2.48
CA ILE A 253 1.41 -15.17 -3.20
C ILE A 253 0.55 -16.02 -2.28
N SER A 254 -0.28 -16.88 -2.88
CA SER A 254 -0.98 -17.96 -2.18
C SER A 254 -0.38 -19.29 -2.60
N ILE A 255 -0.02 -20.13 -1.63
CA ILE A 255 0.41 -21.51 -1.86
C ILE A 255 -0.71 -22.42 -1.39
N ARG A 256 -1.10 -23.38 -2.23
CA ARG A 256 -2.08 -24.41 -1.85
C ARG A 256 -1.51 -25.82 -1.96
N THR A 257 -2.13 -26.72 -1.23
CA THR A 257 -1.96 -28.17 -1.37
C THR A 257 -3.17 -28.89 -0.80
N GLU A 258 -3.32 -30.17 -1.10
CA GLU A 258 -4.33 -31.02 -0.47
C GLU A 258 -3.72 -31.76 0.72
N ILE A 259 -4.37 -31.69 1.89
CA ILE A 259 -3.95 -32.34 3.13
C ILE A 259 -5.16 -33.07 3.71
N ASP A 260 -5.05 -34.38 3.88
CA ASP A 260 -6.11 -35.22 4.42
C ASP A 260 -7.47 -35.04 3.69
N GLY A 261 -7.45 -34.90 2.36
CA GLY A 261 -8.65 -34.69 1.53
C GLY A 261 -9.19 -33.26 1.51
N LYS A 262 -8.49 -32.30 2.14
CA LYS A 262 -8.91 -30.90 2.22
C LYS A 262 -7.92 -29.98 1.54
N LEU A 263 -8.44 -29.02 0.77
CA LEU A 263 -7.61 -27.98 0.16
C LEU A 263 -7.18 -26.98 1.24
N VAL A 264 -5.87 -26.86 1.45
CA VAL A 264 -5.28 -25.92 2.40
C VAL A 264 -4.48 -24.89 1.63
N SER A 265 -4.81 -23.61 1.83
CA SER A 265 -4.15 -22.48 1.20
C SER A 265 -3.61 -21.49 2.24
N ARG A 266 -2.40 -20.96 2.05
CA ARG A 266 -1.80 -19.93 2.92
C ARG A 266 -1.03 -18.88 2.12
N SER A 267 -1.04 -17.65 2.65
CA SER A 267 -0.33 -16.51 2.06
C SER A 267 1.14 -16.47 2.48
N TYR A 268 2.01 -16.15 1.52
CA TYR A 268 3.44 -15.93 1.76
C TYR A 268 3.92 -14.71 0.98
N THR A 269 4.70 -13.85 1.62
CA THR A 269 5.40 -12.76 0.92
C THR A 269 6.81 -13.23 0.58
N PRO A 270 7.16 -13.35 -0.71
CA PRO A 270 8.53 -13.64 -1.11
C PRO A 270 9.50 -12.57 -0.64
N VAL A 271 10.70 -13.01 -0.28
CA VAL A 271 11.84 -12.12 0.02
C VAL A 271 12.61 -11.73 -1.24
N SER A 272 12.36 -12.43 -2.35
CA SER A 272 12.76 -11.99 -3.70
C SER A 272 11.81 -10.92 -4.24
N ASN A 273 12.30 -10.08 -5.15
CA ASN A 273 11.52 -9.06 -5.85
C ASN A 273 11.70 -9.17 -7.37
N ASN A 274 11.07 -8.29 -8.16
CA ASN A 274 11.17 -8.33 -9.62
C ASN A 274 12.58 -7.98 -10.16
N SER A 275 13.51 -7.54 -9.30
CA SER A 275 14.92 -7.35 -9.64
C SER A 275 15.75 -8.63 -9.49
N ASP A 276 15.16 -9.70 -8.96
CA ASP A 276 15.76 -11.04 -8.86
C ASP A 276 15.11 -11.98 -9.91
N PRO A 277 15.56 -11.98 -11.17
CA PRO A 277 14.96 -12.81 -12.20
C PRO A 277 15.23 -14.30 -11.96
N GLY A 278 14.34 -15.14 -12.47
CA GLY A 278 14.49 -16.60 -12.51
C GLY A 278 14.08 -17.33 -11.23
N GLU A 279 13.83 -16.63 -10.11
CA GLU A 279 13.61 -17.29 -8.82
C GLU A 279 12.51 -16.67 -7.96
N LEU A 280 11.85 -17.53 -7.18
CA LEU A 280 10.95 -17.16 -6.08
C LEU A 280 11.59 -17.65 -4.77
N ARG A 281 11.87 -16.73 -3.84
CA ARG A 281 12.52 -17.05 -2.56
C ARG A 281 11.58 -16.80 -1.39
N LEU A 282 11.41 -17.81 -0.53
CA LEU A 282 10.60 -17.74 0.68
C LEU A 282 11.46 -17.99 1.92
N VAL A 283 11.23 -17.22 2.98
CA VAL A 283 11.75 -17.52 4.32
C VAL A 283 10.57 -17.91 5.19
N ILE A 284 10.53 -19.17 5.60
CA ILE A 284 9.36 -19.77 6.26
C ILE A 284 9.76 -20.40 7.58
N LYS A 285 9.08 -19.98 8.65
CA LYS A 285 9.11 -20.68 9.93
C LYS A 285 8.17 -21.89 9.86
N MET A 286 8.73 -23.05 10.16
CA MET A 286 8.05 -24.34 10.16
C MET A 286 7.43 -24.58 11.53
N TYR A 287 6.12 -24.79 11.53
CA TYR A 287 5.34 -25.10 12.72
C TYR A 287 4.92 -26.58 12.60
N PRO A 288 5.37 -27.48 13.50
CA PRO A 288 5.08 -28.92 13.38
C PRO A 288 3.59 -29.26 13.30
N ASP A 289 2.78 -28.47 14.00
CA ASP A 289 1.31 -28.52 14.05
C ASP A 289 0.64 -27.75 12.90
N GLY A 290 1.38 -26.94 12.16
CA GLY A 290 0.88 -26.17 11.03
C GLY A 290 0.51 -27.08 9.85
N LEU A 291 -0.71 -26.90 9.32
CA LEU A 291 -1.18 -27.68 8.17
C LEU A 291 -0.22 -27.56 6.99
N LEU A 292 0.01 -26.34 6.49
CA LEU A 292 0.87 -26.17 5.32
C LEU A 292 2.37 -26.26 5.66
N THR A 293 2.80 -25.70 6.79
CA THR A 293 4.23 -25.64 7.14
C THR A 293 4.76 -26.97 7.66
N GLY A 294 4.08 -27.59 8.63
CA GLY A 294 4.46 -28.86 9.25
C GLY A 294 4.16 -30.06 8.36
N LYS A 295 2.91 -30.20 7.88
CA LYS A 295 2.52 -31.41 7.12
C LYS A 295 2.96 -31.41 5.65
N TYR A 296 3.37 -30.27 5.08
CA TYR A 296 3.72 -30.19 3.66
C TYR A 296 5.09 -29.54 3.40
N LEU A 297 5.26 -28.24 3.63
CA LEU A 297 6.48 -27.50 3.23
C LEU A 297 7.76 -28.00 3.92
N GLN A 298 7.65 -28.44 5.18
CA GLN A 298 8.77 -29.06 5.90
C GLN A 298 9.25 -30.36 5.24
N HIS A 299 8.39 -31.06 4.51
CA HIS A 299 8.70 -32.35 3.88
C HIS A 299 9.13 -32.24 2.41
N LEU A 300 8.98 -31.08 1.78
CA LEU A 300 9.45 -30.84 0.42
C LEU A 300 10.94 -31.15 0.26
N LYS A 301 11.27 -31.84 -0.84
CA LYS A 301 12.61 -32.16 -1.32
C LYS A 301 12.89 -31.38 -2.60
N VAL A 302 14.16 -31.18 -2.89
CA VAL A 302 14.58 -30.57 -4.17
C VAL A 302 14.01 -31.39 -5.32
N GLY A 303 13.37 -30.73 -6.27
CA GLY A 303 12.62 -31.33 -7.37
C GLY A 303 11.10 -31.35 -7.16
N ASP A 304 10.61 -31.31 -5.91
CA ASP A 304 9.18 -31.25 -5.63
C ASP A 304 8.59 -29.90 -6.08
N GLU A 305 7.33 -29.89 -6.50
CA GLU A 305 6.64 -28.69 -6.96
C GLU A 305 5.63 -28.20 -5.90
N ILE A 306 5.50 -26.87 -5.81
CA ILE A 306 4.40 -26.21 -5.10
C ILE A 306 3.42 -25.61 -6.11
N GLU A 307 2.13 -25.52 -5.75
CA GLU A 307 1.14 -24.75 -6.49
C GLU A 307 1.04 -23.33 -5.93
N VAL A 308 1.29 -22.33 -6.78
CA VAL A 308 1.27 -20.91 -6.41
C VAL A 308 0.35 -20.09 -7.31
N ARG A 309 -0.36 -19.12 -6.74
CA ARG A 309 -1.05 -18.05 -7.49
C ARG A 309 -0.75 -16.68 -6.90
N GLY A 310 -1.01 -15.64 -7.68
CA GLY A 310 -0.82 -14.26 -7.25
C GLY A 310 -0.82 -13.27 -8.43
N PRO A 311 -0.66 -11.97 -8.18
CA PRO A 311 -0.49 -11.36 -6.88
C PRO A 311 -1.82 -11.25 -6.10
N LYS A 312 -1.74 -11.27 -4.76
CA LYS A 312 -2.88 -11.08 -3.84
C LYS A 312 -2.58 -9.98 -2.81
N GLY A 313 -3.62 -9.43 -2.21
CA GLY A 313 -3.51 -8.37 -1.19
C GLY A 313 -3.71 -6.95 -1.73
N ALA A 314 -4.09 -6.01 -0.85
CA ALA A 314 -4.46 -4.65 -1.23
C ALA A 314 -3.29 -3.66 -1.25
N MET A 315 -2.20 -3.93 -0.51
CA MET A 315 -1.04 -3.05 -0.48
C MET A 315 -0.32 -3.07 -1.82
N ARG A 316 -0.09 -1.89 -2.38
CA ARG A 316 0.65 -1.68 -3.63
C ARG A 316 1.51 -0.44 -3.49
N TYR A 317 2.67 -0.60 -2.87
CA TYR A 317 3.61 0.49 -2.68
C TYR A 317 4.04 1.09 -4.02
N ARG A 318 4.15 2.41 -4.05
CA ARG A 318 4.72 3.19 -5.14
C ARG A 318 5.55 4.30 -4.53
N LYS A 319 6.69 4.58 -5.15
CA LYS A 319 7.54 5.71 -4.78
C LYS A 319 6.70 6.99 -4.66
N GLY A 320 6.90 7.72 -3.58
CA GLY A 320 6.17 8.97 -3.29
C GLY A 320 4.74 8.77 -2.76
N MET A 321 4.34 7.54 -2.37
CA MET A 321 3.05 7.29 -1.71
C MET A 321 2.92 8.07 -0.40
N VAL A 322 3.97 8.06 0.42
CA VAL A 322 4.11 8.80 1.68
C VAL A 322 5.59 9.08 1.91
N LYS A 323 5.91 10.14 2.65
CA LYS A 323 7.30 10.44 3.05
C LYS A 323 7.80 9.54 4.17
N LYS A 324 6.93 9.07 5.08
CA LYS A 324 7.35 8.32 6.27
C LYS A 324 6.53 7.06 6.50
N ILE A 325 7.20 5.96 6.83
CA ILE A 325 6.56 4.68 7.15
C ILE A 325 7.05 4.18 8.50
N GLY A 326 6.14 3.90 9.42
CA GLY A 326 6.40 3.10 10.61
C GLY A 326 6.01 1.65 10.35
N MET A 327 6.90 0.69 10.58
CA MET A 327 6.64 -0.74 10.42
C MET A 327 6.74 -1.44 11.77
N ILE A 328 5.73 -2.25 12.11
CA ILE A 328 5.77 -3.17 13.26
C ILE A 328 5.70 -4.59 12.73
N ALA A 329 6.77 -5.35 12.94
CA ALA A 329 6.86 -6.75 12.54
C ALA A 329 7.00 -7.67 13.75
N GLY A 330 6.37 -8.84 13.69
CA GLY A 330 6.58 -9.93 14.65
C GLY A 330 6.95 -11.23 13.93
N GLY A 331 8.10 -11.82 14.25
CA GLY A 331 8.52 -13.10 13.67
C GLY A 331 8.54 -13.10 12.14
N THR A 332 7.74 -13.96 11.50
CA THR A 332 7.61 -14.08 10.04
C THR A 332 6.92 -12.88 9.37
N GLY A 333 6.24 -12.02 10.15
CA GLY A 333 5.65 -10.76 9.67
C GLY A 333 6.68 -9.74 9.17
N ILE A 334 7.98 -10.06 9.23
CA ILE A 334 9.03 -9.26 8.59
C ILE A 334 8.98 -9.32 7.06
N THR A 335 8.45 -10.38 6.46
CA THR A 335 8.59 -10.60 5.01
C THR A 335 7.85 -9.54 4.15
N PRO A 336 6.61 -9.09 4.47
CA PRO A 336 6.00 -7.94 3.79
C PRO A 336 6.81 -6.66 3.98
N MET A 337 7.33 -6.43 5.20
CA MET A 337 8.13 -5.25 5.51
C MET A 337 9.43 -5.22 4.72
N TYR A 338 10.13 -6.36 4.67
CA TYR A 338 11.38 -6.52 3.94
C TYR A 338 11.20 -6.27 2.43
N GLN A 339 10.07 -6.70 1.85
CA GLN A 339 9.76 -6.45 0.44
C GLN A 339 9.66 -4.95 0.15
N LEU A 340 9.02 -4.16 1.03
CA LEU A 340 8.95 -2.70 0.91
C LEU A 340 10.30 -2.04 1.17
N ILE A 341 11.03 -2.50 2.19
CA ILE A 341 12.37 -1.98 2.54
C ILE A 341 13.32 -2.13 1.36
N ARG A 342 13.34 -3.29 0.71
CA ARG A 342 14.13 -3.51 -0.50
C ARG A 342 13.73 -2.54 -1.61
N ALA A 343 12.43 -2.41 -1.89
CA ALA A 343 11.97 -1.50 -2.95
C ALA A 343 12.39 -0.05 -2.73
N ILE A 344 12.36 0.42 -1.48
CA ILE A 344 12.76 1.79 -1.10
C ILE A 344 14.28 1.93 -1.13
N CYS A 345 15.02 1.03 -0.49
CA CYS A 345 16.47 1.16 -0.34
C CYS A 345 17.24 0.84 -1.63
N GLU A 346 16.70 -0.01 -2.51
CA GLU A 346 17.33 -0.34 -3.80
C GLU A 346 17.04 0.71 -4.89
N ASP A 347 16.06 1.61 -4.69
CA ASP A 347 15.80 2.77 -5.56
C ASP A 347 16.48 4.03 -4.99
N PRO A 348 17.61 4.49 -5.56
CA PRO A 348 18.33 5.67 -5.05
C PRO A 348 17.54 6.98 -5.23
N THR A 349 16.40 6.94 -5.92
CA THR A 349 15.52 8.10 -6.13
C THR A 349 14.32 8.10 -5.18
N ASP A 350 14.19 7.10 -4.31
CA ASP A 350 13.15 7.00 -3.31
C ASP A 350 13.63 7.59 -1.98
N GLU A 351 12.97 8.68 -1.56
CA GLU A 351 13.30 9.42 -0.34
C GLU A 351 12.39 9.02 0.84
N THR A 352 11.55 7.99 0.68
CA THR A 352 10.71 7.51 1.80
C THR A 352 11.60 7.03 2.95
N SER A 353 11.30 7.53 4.17
CA SER A 353 11.99 7.13 5.40
C SER A 353 11.16 6.09 6.16
N VAL A 354 11.81 5.02 6.62
CA VAL A 354 11.21 3.85 7.26
C VAL A 354 11.80 3.65 8.66
N THR A 355 10.94 3.53 9.67
CA THR A 355 11.31 3.01 10.98
C THR A 355 10.68 1.64 11.18
N LEU A 356 11.48 0.62 11.46
CA LEU A 356 11.04 -0.74 11.76
C LEU A 356 11.22 -1.06 13.25
N LEU A 357 10.13 -1.36 13.95
CA LEU A 357 10.15 -2.06 15.24
C LEU A 357 9.95 -3.55 14.98
N TYR A 358 10.96 -4.37 15.26
CA TYR A 358 10.94 -5.80 14.95
C TYR A 358 11.02 -6.66 16.21
N GLY A 359 9.91 -7.32 16.54
CA GLY A 359 9.75 -8.18 17.72
C GLY A 359 10.00 -9.67 17.44
N ASN A 360 10.87 -10.30 18.24
CA ASN A 360 11.13 -11.75 18.20
C ASN A 360 11.26 -12.32 19.63
N ASN A 361 11.27 -13.64 19.77
CA ASN A 361 11.47 -14.25 21.10
C ASN A 361 12.94 -14.16 21.52
N SER A 362 13.83 -14.74 20.73
CA SER A 362 15.28 -14.76 20.98
C SER A 362 16.04 -14.15 19.80
N GLU A 363 17.36 -13.96 19.97
CA GLU A 363 18.23 -13.38 18.94
C GLU A 363 18.36 -14.26 17.69
N GLU A 364 18.32 -15.58 17.87
CA GLU A 364 18.33 -16.58 16.79
C GLU A 364 17.02 -16.60 15.96
N ASP A 365 15.92 -16.05 16.51
CA ASP A 365 14.64 -15.95 15.83
C ASP A 365 14.56 -14.71 14.92
N ILE A 366 15.56 -13.81 14.91
CA ILE A 366 15.57 -12.60 14.09
C ILE A 366 15.86 -12.98 12.63
N LEU A 367 14.80 -13.06 11.83
CA LEU A 367 14.91 -13.39 10.42
C LEU A 367 15.46 -12.19 9.64
N LEU A 368 16.30 -12.46 8.64
CA LEU A 368 16.86 -11.46 7.73
C LEU A 368 17.70 -10.36 8.43
N ARG A 369 18.21 -10.62 9.65
CA ARG A 369 18.96 -9.64 10.44
C ARG A 369 20.14 -9.04 9.68
N GLU A 370 20.98 -9.89 9.09
CA GLU A 370 22.17 -9.43 8.36
C GLU A 370 21.79 -8.51 7.19
N GLN A 371 20.71 -8.83 6.48
CA GLN A 371 20.22 -8.03 5.36
C GLN A 371 19.64 -6.69 5.83
N LEU A 372 18.86 -6.70 6.92
CA LEU A 372 18.29 -5.49 7.53
C LEU A 372 19.38 -4.55 8.04
N ASP A 373 20.38 -5.09 8.76
CA ASP A 373 21.49 -4.31 9.30
C ASP A 373 22.32 -3.69 8.16
N LYS A 374 22.58 -4.44 7.08
CA LYS A 374 23.26 -3.92 5.87
C LYS A 374 22.48 -2.80 5.20
N PHE A 375 21.15 -2.90 5.10
CA PHE A 375 20.33 -1.82 4.56
C PHE A 375 20.35 -0.59 5.45
N ALA A 376 20.24 -0.77 6.77
CA ALA A 376 20.25 0.35 7.73
C ALA A 376 21.60 1.07 7.76
N GLU A 377 22.71 0.34 7.65
CA GLU A 377 24.06 0.91 7.56
C GLU A 377 24.27 1.67 6.24
N LYS A 378 23.81 1.10 5.12
CA LYS A 378 24.01 1.68 3.78
C LYS A 378 23.07 2.85 3.49
N PHE A 379 21.86 2.84 4.05
CA PHE A 379 20.81 3.83 3.79
C PHE A 379 20.21 4.38 5.10
N PRO A 380 21.01 5.05 5.95
CA PRO A 380 20.58 5.46 7.30
C PRO A 380 19.47 6.52 7.32
N GLU A 381 19.28 7.26 6.23
CA GLU A 381 18.17 8.21 6.07
C GLU A 381 16.86 7.51 5.70
N ASN A 382 16.94 6.40 4.95
CA ASN A 382 15.78 5.63 4.50
C ASN A 382 15.36 4.55 5.49
N LEU A 383 16.27 3.95 6.28
CA LEU A 383 15.94 2.83 7.15
C LEU A 383 16.57 2.94 8.54
N LYS A 384 15.70 2.86 9.55
CA LYS A 384 16.08 2.66 10.96
C LYS A 384 15.42 1.38 11.48
N VAL A 385 16.21 0.52 12.11
CA VAL A 385 15.73 -0.77 12.64
C VAL A 385 15.95 -0.84 14.14
N HIS A 386 14.90 -1.22 14.87
CA HIS A 386 14.90 -1.41 16.31
C HIS A 386 14.44 -2.82 16.63
N TYR A 387 15.35 -3.63 17.14
CA TYR A 387 15.06 -5.00 17.55
C TYR A 387 14.56 -5.06 18.99
N VAL A 388 13.50 -5.84 19.22
CA VAL A 388 12.87 -6.05 20.53
C VAL A 388 12.77 -7.55 20.80
N LEU A 389 13.35 -8.02 21.91
CA LEU A 389 13.34 -9.45 22.27
C LEU A 389 12.57 -9.72 23.56
N SER A 390 11.64 -10.67 23.52
CA SER A 390 10.87 -11.08 24.70
C SER A 390 11.66 -11.99 25.65
N LYS A 391 12.61 -12.76 25.12
CA LYS A 391 13.52 -13.66 25.84
C LYS A 391 14.98 -13.40 25.42
N PRO A 392 15.53 -12.22 25.74
CA PRO A 392 16.89 -11.84 25.33
C PRO A 392 17.96 -12.66 26.05
N SER A 393 19.12 -12.84 25.40
CA SER A 393 20.32 -13.33 26.07
C SER A 393 20.84 -12.30 27.09
N MET A 394 21.68 -12.72 28.05
CA MET A 394 22.30 -11.80 29.01
C MET A 394 23.11 -10.68 28.34
N ASN A 395 23.64 -10.95 27.14
CA ASN A 395 24.47 -10.01 26.38
C ASN A 395 23.65 -9.06 25.50
N TRP A 396 22.33 -9.18 25.46
CA TRP A 396 21.47 -8.32 24.66
C TRP A 396 21.40 -6.90 25.24
N LYS A 397 21.84 -5.94 24.44
CA LYS A 397 21.95 -4.53 24.81
C LYS A 397 20.78 -3.65 24.32
N LEU A 398 19.92 -4.19 23.45
CA LEU A 398 18.78 -3.45 22.88
C LEU A 398 17.51 -3.68 23.71
N ALA A 399 16.36 -3.29 23.14
CA ALA A 399 15.07 -3.34 23.81
C ALA A 399 14.69 -4.77 24.22
N LYS A 400 14.09 -4.88 25.42
CA LYS A 400 13.69 -6.14 26.07
C LYS A 400 12.19 -6.13 26.33
N GLY A 401 11.56 -7.30 26.23
CA GLY A 401 10.12 -7.49 26.43
C GLY A 401 9.35 -7.50 25.10
N TYR A 402 8.14 -6.96 25.12
CA TYR A 402 7.28 -6.84 23.94
C TYR A 402 7.43 -5.45 23.31
N VAL A 403 6.99 -5.30 22.06
CA VAL A 403 6.82 -3.98 21.45
C VAL A 403 5.76 -3.21 22.24
N THR A 404 6.08 -2.00 22.69
CA THR A 404 5.18 -1.19 23.53
C THR A 404 4.76 0.10 22.85
N LYS A 405 3.69 0.72 23.38
CA LYS A 405 3.21 2.04 22.94
C LYS A 405 4.29 3.11 23.09
N GLU A 406 5.11 3.03 24.12
CA GLU A 406 6.20 3.98 24.38
C GLU A 406 7.26 3.89 23.28
N MET A 407 7.63 2.69 22.86
CA MET A 407 8.57 2.49 21.74
C MET A 407 8.02 3.07 20.44
N VAL A 408 6.72 2.85 20.17
CA VAL A 408 6.04 3.45 19.01
C VAL A 408 6.09 4.97 19.12
N LYS A 409 5.70 5.55 20.25
CA LYS A 409 5.71 7.00 20.48
C LYS A 409 7.08 7.64 20.28
N GLU A 410 8.15 6.93 20.68
CA GLU A 410 9.53 7.41 20.57
C GLU A 410 10.10 7.27 19.16
N CYS A 411 9.88 6.12 18.51
CA CYS A 411 10.59 5.76 17.27
C CYS A 411 9.80 6.08 16.00
N PHE A 412 8.46 6.04 16.05
CA PHE A 412 7.64 6.19 14.84
C PHE A 412 7.52 7.62 14.35
N PRO A 413 7.22 7.83 13.06
CA PRO A 413 6.69 9.10 12.60
C PRO A 413 5.40 9.45 13.35
N LYS A 414 5.13 10.75 13.50
CA LYS A 414 3.84 11.22 14.01
C LYS A 414 2.74 10.97 12.96
N PRO A 415 1.48 10.70 13.39
CA PRO A 415 0.37 10.56 12.46
C PRO A 415 0.16 11.85 11.67
N SER A 416 0.08 11.71 10.35
CA SER A 416 -0.15 12.75 9.35
C SER A 416 -0.60 12.12 8.03
N ASP A 417 -1.09 12.92 7.09
CA ASP A 417 -1.48 12.44 5.75
C ASP A 417 -0.29 11.88 4.95
N ASP A 418 0.93 12.22 5.35
CA ASP A 418 2.18 11.85 4.68
C ASP A 418 2.96 10.77 5.46
N SER A 419 2.26 10.07 6.35
CA SER A 419 2.80 8.98 7.15
C SER A 419 1.88 7.77 7.14
N LYS A 420 2.46 6.57 7.10
CA LYS A 420 1.70 5.31 7.16
C LYS A 420 2.30 4.37 8.21
N ALA A 421 1.45 3.68 8.97
CA ALA A 421 1.83 2.59 9.85
C ALA A 421 1.49 1.25 9.20
N LEU A 422 2.44 0.33 9.20
CA LEU A 422 2.29 -1.00 8.63
C LEU A 422 2.50 -2.06 9.71
N LEU A 423 1.59 -3.02 9.83
CA LEU A 423 1.64 -4.06 10.86
C LEU A 423 1.54 -5.44 10.25
N CYS A 424 2.40 -6.36 10.69
CA CYS A 424 2.29 -7.78 10.38
C CYS A 424 2.95 -8.62 11.48
N GLY A 425 2.24 -9.60 12.03
CA GLY A 425 2.78 -10.46 13.08
C GLY A 425 1.69 -11.29 13.75
N PRO A 426 2.01 -11.95 14.88
CA PRO A 426 1.04 -12.74 15.64
C PRO A 426 -0.16 -11.89 16.10
N PRO A 427 -1.37 -12.48 16.23
CA PRO A 427 -2.58 -11.73 16.58
C PRO A 427 -2.43 -10.84 17.82
N GLY A 428 -1.84 -11.37 18.91
CA GLY A 428 -1.62 -10.60 20.14
C GLY A 428 -0.74 -9.36 19.96
N LEU A 429 0.24 -9.39 19.05
CA LEU A 429 1.04 -8.20 18.72
C LEU A 429 0.21 -7.21 17.92
N VAL A 430 -0.53 -7.69 16.91
CA VAL A 430 -1.35 -6.84 16.04
C VAL A 430 -2.44 -6.13 16.85
N ASP A 431 -3.17 -6.84 17.70
CA ASP A 431 -4.27 -6.27 18.48
C ASP A 431 -3.80 -5.24 19.51
N SER A 432 -2.70 -5.54 20.20
CA SER A 432 -2.08 -4.59 21.14
C SER A 432 -1.63 -3.31 20.43
N MET A 433 -1.00 -3.45 19.26
CA MET A 433 -0.46 -2.31 18.51
C MET A 433 -1.52 -1.50 17.78
N LYS A 434 -2.62 -2.13 17.32
CA LYS A 434 -3.80 -1.41 16.80
C LYS A 434 -4.34 -0.45 17.84
N THR A 435 -4.55 -0.94 19.07
CA THR A 435 -5.04 -0.12 20.19
C THR A 435 -4.06 1.01 20.52
N SER A 436 -2.77 0.68 20.63
CA SER A 436 -1.71 1.65 20.92
C SER A 436 -1.60 2.76 19.88
N LEU A 437 -1.72 2.44 18.58
CA LEU A 437 -1.67 3.42 17.50
C LEU A 437 -2.86 4.37 17.56
N VAL A 438 -4.07 3.87 17.83
CA VAL A 438 -5.26 4.72 18.00
C VAL A 438 -5.08 5.69 19.17
N GLU A 439 -4.58 5.22 20.31
CA GLU A 439 -4.28 6.08 21.46
C GLU A 439 -3.21 7.15 21.16
N LEU A 440 -2.31 6.87 20.22
CA LEU A 440 -1.29 7.81 19.74
C LEU A 440 -1.79 8.74 18.62
N GLY A 441 -3.07 8.67 18.26
CA GLY A 441 -3.72 9.57 17.31
C GLY A 441 -3.69 9.11 15.85
N TRP A 442 -3.35 7.84 15.59
CA TRP A 442 -3.48 7.26 14.26
C TRP A 442 -4.94 6.93 13.95
N GLN A 443 -5.30 6.91 12.66
CA GLN A 443 -6.64 6.51 12.23
C GLN A 443 -6.93 5.06 12.64
N LYS A 444 -8.17 4.81 13.10
CA LYS A 444 -8.61 3.46 13.47
C LYS A 444 -8.52 2.54 12.26
N PRO A 445 -7.76 1.42 12.34
CA PRO A 445 -7.65 0.48 11.24
C PRO A 445 -8.98 -0.24 11.00
N ARG A 446 -9.25 -0.55 9.73
CA ARG A 446 -10.38 -1.40 9.33
C ARG A 446 -10.09 -2.87 9.64
N ALA A 447 -11.14 -3.68 9.65
CA ALA A 447 -11.01 -5.14 9.71
C ALA A 447 -10.19 -5.67 8.52
N VAL A 448 -10.50 -5.17 7.32
CA VAL A 448 -9.73 -5.42 6.10
C VAL A 448 -9.11 -4.12 5.62
N SER A 449 -7.79 -4.06 5.60
CA SER A 449 -7.05 -2.85 5.20
C SER A 449 -7.19 -2.60 3.70
N LYS A 450 -7.38 -1.34 3.32
CA LYS A 450 -7.26 -0.90 1.92
C LYS A 450 -6.15 0.13 1.79
N LEU A 451 -5.67 0.30 0.57
CA LEU A 451 -4.49 1.11 0.26
C LEU A 451 -4.47 2.52 0.89
N PRO A 452 -5.60 3.28 0.95
CA PRO A 452 -5.59 4.61 1.54
C PRO A 452 -5.42 4.65 3.07
N ASP A 453 -5.61 3.53 3.79
CA ASP A 453 -5.63 3.54 5.26
C ASP A 453 -4.30 3.98 5.85
N GLN A 454 -4.33 4.94 6.76
CA GLN A 454 -3.11 5.39 7.44
C GLN A 454 -2.45 4.26 8.24
N VAL A 455 -3.25 3.34 8.80
CA VAL A 455 -2.80 2.11 9.45
C VAL A 455 -3.20 0.92 8.58
N PHE A 456 -2.22 0.19 8.05
CA PHE A 456 -2.43 -0.96 7.19
C PHE A 456 -1.93 -2.24 7.87
N LEU A 457 -2.83 -3.21 7.98
CA LEU A 457 -2.59 -4.56 8.47
C LEU A 457 -2.44 -5.48 7.25
N PHE A 458 -1.32 -6.20 7.18
CA PHE A 458 -1.00 -7.12 6.10
C PHE A 458 -1.75 -8.45 6.16
#